data_AF-A0AAU4SS60-F1
#
_entry.id   AF-A0AAU4SS60-F1
#
_cell.length_a   1.000
_cell.length_b   1.000
_cell.length_c   1.000
_cell.angle_alpha   90.00
_cell.angle_beta   90.00
_cell.angle_gamma   90.00
#
_symmetry.space_group_name_H-M   'P 1'
#
loop_
_entity.id
_entity.type
_entity.pdbx_description
1 polymer ?
#
loop_
_entity_poly.entity_id
_entity_poly.type
_entity_poly.pdbx_seq_one_letter_code
_entity_poly.pdbx_strand_id
1 'polypeptide(L)'
;MESNGPEGAVAEKRFPYLLGHAEIAFLYGVERQTSQLWKTRGVLREPDAVISGNPYWLLPTVLGLAEDGAREYLPGRLKEYKAGIDGGYEVADAAELPDIVGLKEIPWVFGKKYMDVYQWRVRKSFAAEDAMVSGSPLWLLGTVLKDAEQRGRTTVQEGIDRIRSGEREQIKPRGRKPSAEPKPTPTPLPEARTFQPGQDSAEDVAAFAAELLNAGFSMTVRPKR
;
A
#
# COMPACT_ATOMS: atom_id res chain seq x y z
N MET A 1 49.86 -13.04 13.54
CA MET A 1 49.20 -11.89 12.87
C MET A 1 48.23 -12.47 11.87
N GLU A 2 47.01 -12.76 12.30
CA GLU A 2 45.92 -13.11 11.39
C GLU A 2 44.83 -12.06 11.60
N SER A 3 44.58 -11.34 10.53
CA SER A 3 43.65 -10.21 10.45
C SER A 3 42.25 -10.77 10.22
N ASN A 4 41.41 -10.80 11.25
CA ASN A 4 39.97 -10.93 11.08
C ASN A 4 39.43 -9.62 10.48
N GLY A 5 39.13 -9.66 9.18
CA GLY A 5 38.38 -8.60 8.50
C GLY A 5 36.97 -8.48 9.10
N PRO A 6 36.37 -7.27 9.08
CA PRO A 6 35.06 -7.08 9.64
C PRO A 6 34.02 -7.83 8.81
N GLU A 7 33.31 -8.75 9.46
CA GLU A 7 32.04 -9.30 8.97
C GLU A 7 31.19 -8.14 8.46
N GLY A 8 30.82 -8.19 7.19
CA GLY A 8 29.90 -7.25 6.59
C GLY A 8 28.62 -7.26 7.40
N ALA A 9 28.32 -6.14 8.06
CA ALA A 9 27.07 -5.93 8.75
C ALA A 9 25.94 -6.15 7.74
N VAL A 10 25.28 -7.29 7.83
CA VAL A 10 24.02 -7.55 7.13
C VAL A 10 23.07 -6.48 7.63
N ALA A 11 22.68 -5.55 6.77
CA ALA A 11 21.70 -4.53 7.11
C ALA A 11 20.48 -5.24 7.72
N GLU A 12 20.21 -5.03 9.01
CA GLU A 12 19.07 -5.64 9.67
C GLU A 12 17.82 -5.29 8.86
N LYS A 13 17.15 -6.30 8.30
CA LYS A 13 15.87 -6.14 7.62
C LYS A 13 14.89 -5.52 8.62
N ARG A 14 14.48 -4.28 8.38
CA ARG A 14 13.74 -3.49 9.37
C ARG A 14 12.24 -3.44 9.09
N PHE A 15 11.83 -3.37 7.83
CA PHE A 15 10.40 -3.26 7.52
C PHE A 15 10.07 -3.75 6.10
N PRO A 16 9.00 -4.53 5.88
CA PRO A 16 8.64 -4.96 4.52
C PRO A 16 8.09 -3.79 3.69
N TYR A 17 8.26 -3.85 2.37
CA TYR A 17 7.67 -2.89 1.44
C TYR A 17 6.14 -3.03 1.40
N LEU A 18 5.49 -2.30 2.31
CA LEU A 18 4.04 -2.14 2.38
C LEU A 18 3.61 -0.81 1.80
N LEU A 19 2.53 -0.85 1.02
CA LEU A 19 1.99 0.29 0.32
C LEU A 19 0.56 0.53 0.78
N GLY A 20 0.26 1.78 1.12
CA GLY A 20 -1.12 2.25 1.16
C GLY A 20 -1.46 3.02 -0.11
N HIS A 21 -2.63 3.65 -0.11
CA HIS A 21 -3.09 4.40 -1.28
C HIS A 21 -2.17 5.56 -1.70
N ALA A 22 -1.46 6.20 -0.78
CA ALA A 22 -0.54 7.29 -1.12
C ALA A 22 0.69 6.77 -1.87
N GLU A 23 1.26 5.65 -1.42
CA GLU A 23 2.42 5.02 -2.05
C GLU A 23 2.04 4.46 -3.44
N ILE A 24 0.87 3.83 -3.57
CA ILE A 24 0.37 3.37 -4.87
C ILE A 24 0.18 4.54 -5.84
N ALA A 25 -0.47 5.61 -5.38
CA ALA A 25 -0.69 6.81 -6.19
C ALA A 25 0.64 7.42 -6.65
N PHE A 26 1.61 7.49 -5.72
CA PHE A 26 2.97 7.90 -6.03
C PHE A 26 3.60 7.00 -7.09
N LEU A 27 3.62 5.67 -6.94
CA LEU A 27 4.25 4.76 -7.90
C LEU A 27 3.67 4.89 -9.31
N TYR A 28 2.35 5.07 -9.45
CA TYR A 28 1.67 5.13 -10.74
C TYR A 28 1.52 6.54 -11.32
N GLY A 29 2.01 7.59 -10.64
CA GLY A 29 1.86 8.95 -11.16
C GLY A 29 0.42 9.46 -11.15
N VAL A 30 -0.43 8.96 -10.24
CA VAL A 30 -1.85 9.30 -10.15
C VAL A 30 -2.18 9.97 -8.82
N GLU A 31 -3.39 10.54 -8.73
CA GLU A 31 -3.94 11.06 -7.48
C GLU A 31 -4.35 9.94 -6.52
N ARG A 32 -4.35 10.23 -5.21
CA ARG A 32 -4.71 9.25 -4.17
C ARG A 32 -6.13 8.69 -4.35
N GLN A 33 -7.08 9.52 -4.78
CA GLN A 33 -8.46 9.11 -5.04
C GLN A 33 -8.54 8.06 -6.16
N THR A 34 -7.62 8.08 -7.12
CA THR A 34 -7.56 7.11 -8.20
C THR A 34 -7.23 5.72 -7.67
N SER A 35 -6.25 5.59 -6.76
CA SER A 35 -5.94 4.31 -6.10
C SER A 35 -7.10 3.79 -5.26
N GLN A 36 -7.83 4.67 -4.58
CA GLN A 36 -9.05 4.30 -3.84
C GLN A 36 -10.14 3.79 -4.80
N LEU A 37 -10.32 4.47 -5.93
CA LEU A 37 -11.27 4.08 -6.96
C LEU A 37 -10.93 2.71 -7.54
N TRP A 38 -9.64 2.42 -7.79
CA TRP A 38 -9.18 1.11 -8.25
C TRP A 38 -9.58 -0.01 -7.28
N LYS A 39 -9.41 0.21 -5.97
CA LYS A 39 -9.91 -0.74 -4.96
C LYS A 39 -11.42 -0.95 -5.08
N THR A 40 -12.20 0.13 -5.10
CA THR A 40 -13.67 0.04 -5.14
C THR A 40 -14.23 -0.57 -6.44
N ARG A 41 -13.44 -0.58 -7.52
CA ARG A 41 -13.81 -1.16 -8.83
C ARG A 41 -13.23 -2.56 -9.02
N GLY A 42 -12.54 -3.12 -8.04
CA GLY A 42 -11.89 -4.44 -8.14
C GLY A 42 -10.67 -4.46 -9.08
N VAL A 43 -10.16 -3.30 -9.47
CA VAL A 43 -8.92 -3.18 -10.27
C VAL A 43 -7.70 -3.44 -9.38
N LEU A 44 -7.66 -2.80 -8.21
CA LEU A 44 -6.72 -3.14 -7.16
C LEU A 44 -7.34 -4.25 -6.33
N ARG A 45 -6.64 -5.38 -6.25
CA ARG A 45 -7.09 -6.56 -5.49
C ARG A 45 -7.30 -6.24 -4.00
N GLU A 46 -7.91 -7.18 -3.28
CA GLU A 46 -8.07 -7.05 -1.83
C GLU A 46 -6.70 -6.82 -1.14
N PRO A 47 -6.67 -6.04 -0.04
CA PRO A 47 -5.43 -5.75 0.66
C PRO A 47 -4.83 -7.02 1.26
N ASP A 48 -3.52 -7.12 1.17
CA ASP A 48 -2.74 -8.21 1.76
C ASP A 48 -2.74 -8.13 3.30
N ALA A 49 -2.90 -6.91 3.84
CA ALA A 49 -3.06 -6.70 5.27
C ALA A 49 -3.99 -5.51 5.58
N VAL A 50 -4.70 -5.61 6.70
CA VAL A 50 -5.44 -4.49 7.29
C VAL A 50 -4.88 -4.23 8.68
N ILE A 51 -4.36 -3.03 8.93
CA ILE A 51 -3.68 -2.67 10.20
C ILE A 51 -4.25 -1.35 10.71
N SER A 52 -4.72 -1.32 11.96
CA SER A 52 -5.49 -0.19 12.51
C SER A 52 -6.69 0.23 11.64
N GLY A 53 -7.18 -0.73 10.85
CA GLY A 53 -8.24 -0.62 9.84
C GLY A 53 -7.90 0.15 8.57
N ASN A 54 -6.63 0.42 8.31
CA ASN A 54 -6.15 0.89 7.02
C ASN A 54 -5.75 -0.31 6.14
N PRO A 55 -6.08 -0.32 4.84
CA PRO A 55 -5.67 -1.36 3.92
C PRO A 55 -4.23 -1.13 3.43
N TYR A 56 -3.48 -2.22 3.33
CA TYR A 56 -2.13 -2.22 2.79
C TYR A 56 -1.91 -3.39 1.83
N TRP A 57 -1.02 -3.18 0.88
CA TRP A 57 -0.65 -4.15 -0.14
C TRP A 57 0.86 -4.36 -0.13
N LEU A 58 1.27 -5.58 -0.47
CA LEU A 58 2.66 -5.92 -0.75
C LEU A 58 3.10 -5.26 -2.05
N LEU A 59 4.40 -5.03 -2.21
CA LEU A 59 4.92 -4.48 -3.45
C LEU A 59 4.58 -5.33 -4.69
N PRO A 60 4.78 -6.67 -4.69
CA PRO A 60 4.42 -7.51 -5.85
C PRO A 60 2.95 -7.39 -6.24
N THR A 61 2.05 -7.33 -5.26
CA THR A 61 0.62 -7.09 -5.47
C THR A 61 0.34 -5.85 -6.28
N VAL A 62 0.98 -4.75 -5.90
CA VAL A 62 0.77 -3.44 -6.53
C VAL A 62 1.38 -3.44 -7.93
N LEU A 63 2.59 -3.98 -8.09
CA LEU A 63 3.25 -4.06 -9.39
C LEU A 63 2.48 -4.97 -10.37
N GLY A 64 1.76 -5.97 -9.87
CA GLY A 64 0.86 -6.83 -10.64
C GLY A 64 -0.23 -6.05 -11.40
N LEU A 65 -0.56 -4.82 -10.98
CA LEU A 65 -1.46 -3.94 -11.74
C LEU A 65 -0.93 -3.59 -13.14
N ALA A 66 0.36 -3.76 -13.39
CA ALA A 66 0.98 -3.48 -14.69
C ALA A 66 1.06 -4.71 -15.61
N GLU A 67 0.69 -5.90 -15.14
CA GLU A 67 0.81 -7.15 -15.93
C GLU A 67 -0.11 -7.17 -17.14
N ASP A 68 -1.27 -6.50 -17.07
CA ASP A 68 -2.22 -6.38 -18.19
C ASP A 68 -1.82 -5.29 -19.20
N GLY A 69 -0.74 -4.54 -18.95
CA GLY A 69 -0.26 -3.44 -19.78
C GLY A 69 -1.16 -2.19 -19.79
N ALA A 70 -2.31 -2.21 -19.11
CA ALA A 70 -3.23 -1.08 -19.06
C ALA A 70 -2.75 0.02 -18.10
N ARG A 71 -1.80 -0.30 -17.21
CA ARG A 71 -1.23 0.62 -16.24
C ARG A 71 0.27 0.41 -16.15
N GLU A 72 1.02 1.48 -16.07
CA GLU A 72 2.46 1.42 -15.87
C GLU A 72 2.82 2.15 -14.58
N TYR A 73 3.63 1.52 -13.74
CA TYR A 73 4.29 2.22 -12.65
C TYR A 73 5.55 2.93 -13.18
N LEU A 74 5.98 3.97 -12.49
CA LEU A 74 7.16 4.74 -12.85
C LEU A 74 8.41 4.14 -12.18
N PRO A 75 9.37 3.55 -12.93
CA PRO A 75 10.51 2.86 -12.31
C PRO A 75 11.38 3.76 -11.43
N GLY A 76 11.52 5.05 -11.80
CA GLY A 76 12.23 6.03 -10.97
C GLY A 76 11.59 6.23 -9.60
N ARG A 77 10.26 6.24 -9.54
CA ARG A 77 9.50 6.36 -8.28
C ARG A 77 9.56 5.08 -7.46
N LEU A 78 9.58 3.92 -8.10
CA LEU A 78 9.82 2.65 -7.39
C LEU A 78 11.18 2.65 -6.69
N LYS A 79 12.23 3.11 -7.38
CA LYS A 79 13.56 3.25 -6.79
C LYS A 79 13.56 4.23 -5.62
N GLU A 80 12.90 5.38 -5.78
CA GLU A 80 12.76 6.40 -4.72
C GLU A 80 12.02 5.85 -3.50
N TYR A 81 10.89 5.18 -3.69
CA TYR A 81 10.11 4.54 -2.62
C TYR A 81 10.97 3.51 -1.84
N LYS A 82 11.66 2.61 -2.55
CA LYS A 82 12.52 1.60 -1.91
C LYS A 82 13.67 2.23 -1.13
N ALA A 83 14.27 3.31 -1.64
CA ALA A 83 15.34 4.02 -0.96
C ALA A 83 14.86 4.78 0.29
N GLY A 84 13.57 5.11 0.38
CA GLY A 84 12.96 5.76 1.54
C GLY A 84 12.75 4.84 2.75
N ILE A 85 12.91 3.52 2.59
CA ILE A 85 12.74 2.54 3.67
C ILE A 85 14.08 1.86 3.91
N ASP A 86 14.81 2.35 4.92
CA ASP A 86 16.09 1.77 5.34
C ASP A 86 15.89 0.31 5.79
N GLY A 87 16.72 -0.59 5.27
CA GLY A 87 16.57 -2.04 5.50
C GLY A 87 15.24 -2.62 4.98
N GLY A 88 14.60 -1.95 4.02
CA GLY A 88 13.37 -2.41 3.40
C GLY A 88 13.55 -3.72 2.63
N TYR A 89 12.53 -4.58 2.64
CA TYR A 89 12.58 -5.85 1.91
C TYR A 89 11.25 -6.22 1.26
N GLU A 90 11.32 -6.99 0.17
CA GLU A 90 10.14 -7.54 -0.49
C GLU A 90 9.64 -8.78 0.26
N VAL A 91 8.33 -8.89 0.34
CA VAL A 91 7.59 -10.05 0.84
C VAL A 91 6.68 -10.50 -0.29
N ALA A 92 6.71 -11.80 -0.61
CA ALA A 92 5.96 -12.36 -1.73
C ALA A 92 4.53 -12.73 -1.33
N ASP A 93 4.35 -13.24 -0.10
CA ASP A 93 3.07 -13.71 0.42
C ASP A 93 2.68 -12.98 1.71
N ALA A 94 1.39 -12.66 1.86
CA ALA A 94 0.86 -12.02 3.06
C ALA A 94 1.09 -12.86 4.33
N ALA A 95 1.14 -14.19 4.22
CA ALA A 95 1.42 -15.10 5.32
C ALA A 95 2.86 -14.98 5.86
N GLU A 96 3.77 -14.41 5.08
CA GLU A 96 5.17 -14.17 5.46
C GLU A 96 5.38 -12.78 6.07
N LEU A 97 4.33 -11.94 6.14
CA LEU A 97 4.43 -10.65 6.80
C LEU A 97 4.78 -10.84 8.28
N PRO A 98 5.71 -10.05 8.82
CA PRO A 98 5.93 -10.04 10.26
C PRO A 98 4.68 -9.50 10.97
N ASP A 99 4.61 -9.70 12.28
CA ASP A 99 3.58 -9.08 13.11
C ASP A 99 3.75 -7.56 13.09
N ILE A 100 2.94 -6.88 12.28
CA ILE A 100 2.91 -5.41 12.18
C ILE A 100 1.68 -4.89 12.89
N VAL A 101 1.89 -3.86 13.70
CA VAL A 101 0.86 -3.19 14.49
C VAL A 101 0.79 -1.72 14.13
N GLY A 102 -0.43 -1.18 14.16
CA GLY A 102 -0.65 0.26 14.11
C GLY A 102 -1.01 0.80 15.49
N LEU A 103 -1.27 2.10 15.54
CA LEU A 103 -1.50 2.81 16.79
C LEU A 103 -2.73 2.31 17.58
N LYS A 104 -3.71 1.69 16.91
CA LYS A 104 -4.92 1.16 17.57
C LYS A 104 -4.73 -0.22 18.20
N GLU A 105 -3.78 -1.02 17.70
CA GLU A 105 -3.49 -2.35 18.26
C GLU A 105 -2.54 -2.28 19.48
N ILE A 106 -1.65 -1.28 19.53
CA ILE A 106 -0.70 -1.12 20.66
C ILE A 106 -1.36 -1.08 22.05
N PRO A 107 -2.53 -0.43 22.26
CA PRO A 107 -3.27 -0.51 23.52
C PRO A 107 -3.52 -1.93 24.03
N TRP A 108 -3.72 -2.90 23.14
CA TRP A 108 -3.90 -4.30 23.51
C TRP A 108 -2.63 -4.88 24.13
N VAL A 109 -1.45 -4.55 23.59
CA VAL A 109 -0.14 -5.00 24.10
C VAL A 109 0.12 -4.50 25.52
N PHE A 110 -0.33 -3.29 25.86
CA PHE A 110 -0.03 -2.67 27.16
C PHE A 110 -1.20 -2.68 28.15
N GLY A 111 -2.38 -3.16 27.75
CA GLY A 111 -3.60 -3.03 28.55
C GLY A 111 -3.95 -1.57 28.87
N LYS A 112 -3.75 -0.66 27.91
CA LYS A 112 -3.95 0.79 28.06
C LYS A 112 -5.10 1.28 27.20
N LYS A 113 -5.46 2.55 27.37
CA LYS A 113 -6.37 3.23 26.45
C LYS A 113 -5.58 3.79 25.27
N TYR A 114 -6.25 3.93 24.13
CA TYR A 114 -5.69 4.56 22.93
C TYR A 114 -4.99 5.90 23.24
N MET A 115 -5.63 6.75 24.04
CA MET A 115 -5.10 8.08 24.36
C MET A 115 -3.79 8.04 25.16
N ASP A 116 -3.57 7.01 25.98
CA ASP A 116 -2.33 6.86 26.74
C ASP A 116 -1.15 6.60 25.79
N VAL A 117 -1.33 5.64 24.88
CA VAL A 117 -0.33 5.28 23.87
C VAL A 117 -0.09 6.43 22.89
N TYR A 118 -1.16 7.11 22.45
CA TYR A 118 -1.06 8.30 21.60
C TYR A 118 -0.18 9.38 22.25
N GLN A 119 -0.39 9.65 23.54
CA GLN A 119 0.43 10.61 24.29
C GLN A 119 1.90 10.17 24.39
N TRP A 120 2.17 8.87 24.58
CA TRP A 120 3.55 8.38 24.58
C TRP A 120 4.25 8.64 23.25
N ARG A 121 3.56 8.38 22.12
CA ARG A 121 4.10 8.68 20.79
C ARG A 121 4.37 10.16 20.60
N VAL A 122 3.39 11.03 20.87
CA VAL A 122 3.54 12.49 20.67
C VAL A 122 4.68 13.06 21.52
N ARG A 123 4.83 12.56 22.76
CA ARG A 123 5.90 12.97 23.67
C ARG A 123 7.23 12.27 23.41
N LYS A 124 7.32 11.43 22.36
CA LYS A 124 8.50 10.62 22.03
C LYS A 124 8.99 9.77 23.20
N SER A 125 8.08 9.37 24.08
CA SER A 125 8.35 8.43 25.17
C SER A 125 7.99 6.99 24.79
N PHE A 126 7.72 6.73 23.51
CA PHE A 126 7.53 5.39 22.93
C PHE A 126 8.60 5.13 21.86
N ALA A 127 8.72 3.89 21.39
CA ALA A 127 9.54 3.57 20.23
C ALA A 127 9.18 4.47 19.03
N ALA A 128 10.20 4.88 18.27
CA ALA A 128 9.98 5.45 16.95
C ALA A 128 9.25 4.43 16.06
N GLU A 129 8.35 4.90 15.19
CA GLU A 129 7.74 4.06 14.16
C GLU A 129 8.80 3.44 13.24
N ASP A 130 8.60 2.16 12.91
CA ASP A 130 9.44 1.46 11.94
C ASP A 130 9.13 1.94 10.51
N ALA A 131 7.89 2.39 10.26
CA ALA A 131 7.50 3.02 9.00
C ALA A 131 6.32 3.99 9.15
N MET A 132 6.24 4.94 8.22
CA MET A 132 5.09 5.79 7.99
C MET A 132 4.51 5.48 6.61
N VAL A 133 3.34 4.82 6.55
CA VAL A 133 2.72 4.39 5.29
C VAL A 133 1.36 5.05 5.15
N SER A 134 1.17 5.82 4.08
CA SER A 134 -0.05 6.59 3.81
C SER A 134 -0.49 7.48 4.99
N GLY A 135 0.48 8.03 5.71
CA GLY A 135 0.28 8.88 6.89
C GLY A 135 -0.10 8.13 8.17
N SER A 136 -0.01 6.80 8.16
CA SER A 136 -0.25 5.96 9.34
C SER A 136 1.08 5.42 9.88
N PRO A 137 1.37 5.62 11.18
CA PRO A 137 2.58 5.08 11.79
C PRO A 137 2.37 3.58 12.05
N LEU A 138 3.40 2.79 11.71
CA LEU A 138 3.44 1.34 11.84
C LEU A 138 4.68 0.92 12.62
N TRP A 139 4.54 -0.15 13.39
CA TRP A 139 5.63 -0.80 14.10
C TRP A 139 5.62 -2.29 13.85
N LEU A 140 6.79 -2.91 13.89
CA LEU A 140 6.92 -4.32 14.19
C LEU A 140 6.54 -4.57 15.65
N LEU A 141 5.79 -5.63 15.91
CA LEU A 141 5.48 -6.06 17.27
C LEU A 141 6.76 -6.27 18.09
N GLY A 142 7.82 -6.81 17.47
CA GLY A 142 9.14 -6.95 18.09
C GLY A 142 9.73 -5.61 18.58
N THR A 143 9.61 -4.54 17.80
CA THR A 143 10.04 -3.19 18.19
C THR A 143 9.26 -2.70 19.41
N VAL A 144 7.95 -2.91 19.44
CA VAL A 144 7.08 -2.54 20.58
C VAL A 144 7.46 -3.31 21.85
N LEU A 145 7.69 -4.62 21.74
CA LEU A 145 8.05 -5.46 22.88
C LEU A 145 9.44 -5.12 23.42
N LYS A 146 10.40 -4.83 22.54
CA LYS A 146 11.75 -4.38 22.93
C LYS A 146 11.70 -3.04 23.68
N ASP A 147 10.91 -2.07 23.21
CA ASP A 147 10.72 -0.80 23.92
C ASP A 147 10.01 -0.98 25.27
N ALA A 148 9.05 -1.91 25.35
CA ALA A 148 8.39 -2.27 26.60
C ALA A 148 9.41 -2.77 27.63
N GLU A 149 10.27 -3.73 27.24
CA GLU A 149 11.32 -4.28 28.07
C GLU A 149 12.31 -3.19 28.52
N GLN A 150 12.86 -2.41 27.58
CA GLN A 150 13.84 -1.36 27.86
C GLN A 150 13.33 -0.30 28.83
N ARG A 151 12.02 -0.05 28.85
CA ARG A 151 11.38 0.93 29.74
C ARG A 151 10.70 0.31 30.95
N GLY A 152 10.81 -1.00 31.15
CA GLY A 152 10.18 -1.72 32.26
C GLY A 152 8.64 -1.65 32.26
N ARG A 153 8.01 -1.62 31.07
CA ARG A 153 6.55 -1.61 30.95
C ARG A 153 5.99 -3.01 30.95
N THR A 154 4.93 -3.21 31.73
CA THR A 154 4.14 -4.44 31.68
C THR A 154 3.43 -4.59 30.35
N THR A 155 3.50 -5.79 29.78
CA THR A 155 2.75 -6.21 28.60
C THR A 155 1.63 -7.18 28.98
N VAL A 156 0.61 -7.29 28.14
CA VAL A 156 -0.54 -8.18 28.29
C VAL A 156 -0.44 -9.28 27.24
N GLN A 157 -0.20 -10.52 27.69
CA GLN A 157 0.02 -11.66 26.79
C GLN A 157 -1.18 -11.91 25.86
N GLU A 158 -2.40 -11.81 26.39
CA GLU A 158 -3.63 -11.94 25.58
C GLU A 158 -3.66 -10.95 24.41
N GLY A 159 -3.26 -9.69 24.63
CA GLY A 159 -3.20 -8.69 23.57
C GLY A 159 -2.16 -9.02 22.49
N ILE A 160 -1.03 -9.58 22.90
CA ILE A 160 0.04 -10.04 21.99
C ILE A 160 -0.45 -11.22 21.15
N ASP A 161 -1.10 -12.20 21.77
CA ASP A 161 -1.61 -13.40 21.09
C ASP A 161 -2.70 -13.05 20.08
N ARG A 162 -3.58 -12.09 20.41
CA ARG A 162 -4.58 -11.53 19.48
C ARG A 162 -3.90 -10.97 18.21
N ILE A 163 -2.85 -10.17 18.37
CA ILE A 163 -2.10 -9.61 17.23
C ILE A 163 -1.50 -10.71 16.35
N ARG A 164 -0.83 -11.71 16.98
CA ARG A 164 -0.20 -12.86 16.31
C ARG A 164 -1.20 -13.76 15.60
N SER A 165 -2.40 -13.89 16.14
CA SER A 165 -3.48 -14.64 15.48
C SER A 165 -4.08 -13.91 14.27
N GLY A 166 -3.61 -12.69 13.98
CA GLY A 166 -4.14 -11.86 12.90
C GLY A 166 -5.37 -11.05 13.29
N GLU A 167 -5.76 -11.01 14.57
CA GLU A 167 -6.87 -10.16 15.01
C GLU A 167 -6.49 -8.68 14.86
N ARG A 168 -7.45 -7.87 14.40
CA ARG A 168 -7.28 -6.44 14.14
C ARG A 168 -8.45 -5.66 14.70
N GLU A 169 -8.21 -4.42 15.10
CA GLU A 169 -9.26 -3.56 15.63
C GLU A 169 -10.33 -3.34 14.54
N GLN A 170 -11.54 -3.84 14.79
CA GLN A 170 -12.64 -3.70 13.86
C GLN A 170 -13.07 -2.23 13.80
N ILE A 171 -12.72 -1.53 12.72
CA ILE A 171 -13.36 -0.25 12.43
C ILE A 171 -14.80 -0.55 12.00
N LYS A 172 -15.78 -0.17 12.84
CA LYS A 172 -17.17 -0.09 12.41
C LYS A 172 -17.23 0.73 11.12
N PRO A 173 -17.78 0.21 10.01
CA PRO A 173 -17.81 0.95 8.76
C PRO A 173 -18.51 2.30 8.99
N ARG A 174 -17.75 3.39 8.90
CA ARG A 174 -18.32 4.74 8.89
C ARG A 174 -18.93 4.95 7.50
N GLY A 175 -20.23 4.70 7.40
CA GLY A 175 -21.04 5.10 6.25
C GLY A 175 -21.34 3.98 5.24
N ARG A 176 -22.63 3.91 4.90
CA ARG A 176 -23.39 3.11 3.91
C ARG A 176 -23.01 1.64 3.74
N LYS A 177 -23.98 0.76 4.00
CA LYS A 177 -23.98 -0.65 3.60
C LYS A 177 -23.42 -0.79 2.18
N PRO A 178 -22.50 -1.74 1.91
CA PRO A 178 -22.11 -2.03 0.54
C PRO A 178 -23.37 -2.27 -0.27
N SER A 179 -23.49 -1.60 -1.41
CA SER A 179 -24.55 -1.88 -2.36
C SER A 179 -24.44 -3.36 -2.70
N ALA A 180 -25.52 -4.13 -2.51
CA ALA A 180 -25.56 -5.57 -2.77
C ALA A 180 -25.39 -5.90 -4.28
N GLU A 181 -25.39 -4.88 -5.12
CA GLU A 181 -25.20 -5.01 -6.55
C GLU A 181 -23.71 -4.83 -6.88
N PRO A 182 -23.02 -5.86 -7.39
CA PRO A 182 -21.72 -5.67 -8.00
C PRO A 182 -21.88 -4.60 -9.08
N LYS A 183 -21.09 -3.53 -8.98
CA LYS A 183 -21.05 -2.52 -10.04
C LYS A 183 -20.66 -3.25 -11.33
N PRO A 184 -21.33 -2.95 -12.45
CA PRO A 184 -20.99 -3.58 -13.72
C PRO A 184 -19.50 -3.40 -13.97
N THR A 185 -18.84 -4.52 -14.32
CA THR A 185 -17.45 -4.53 -14.73
C THR A 185 -17.26 -3.43 -15.76
N PRO A 186 -16.27 -2.54 -15.60
CA PRO A 186 -16.00 -1.50 -16.58
C PRO A 186 -15.85 -2.15 -17.96
N THR A 187 -16.51 -1.58 -18.97
CA THR A 187 -16.32 -1.99 -20.36
C THR A 187 -14.81 -1.99 -20.65
N PRO A 188 -14.25 -3.10 -21.18
CA PRO A 188 -12.83 -3.17 -21.49
C PRO A 188 -12.44 -1.99 -22.38
N LEU A 189 -11.27 -1.42 -22.12
CA LEU A 189 -10.78 -0.31 -22.93
C LEU A 189 -10.58 -0.82 -24.37
N PRO A 190 -11.09 -0.10 -25.38
CA PRO A 190 -10.82 -0.42 -26.77
C PRO A 190 -9.33 -0.28 -27.07
N GLU A 191 -8.83 -1.10 -27.99
CA GLU A 191 -7.43 -1.10 -28.38
C GLU A 191 -7.00 0.28 -28.92
N ALA A 192 -5.78 0.69 -28.56
CA ALA A 192 -5.22 1.95 -29.04
C ALA A 192 -4.98 1.87 -30.56
N ARG A 193 -5.65 2.76 -31.32
CA ARG A 193 -5.50 2.85 -32.76
C ARG A 193 -4.49 3.94 -33.15
N THR A 194 -3.56 3.60 -34.04
CA THR A 194 -2.64 4.57 -34.65
C THR A 194 -3.17 4.94 -36.04
N PHE A 195 -3.26 6.23 -36.33
CA PHE A 195 -3.66 6.73 -37.64
C PHE A 195 -2.46 7.31 -38.38
N GLN A 196 -2.35 7.04 -39.69
CA GLN A 196 -1.24 7.46 -40.54
C GLN A 196 -1.71 8.45 -41.61
N PRO A 197 -1.00 9.58 -41.80
CA PRO A 197 -1.30 10.51 -42.88
C PRO A 197 -1.27 9.83 -44.26
N GLY A 198 -2.34 9.97 -45.03
CA GLY A 198 -2.45 9.40 -46.38
C GLY A 198 -2.91 7.93 -46.44
N GLN A 199 -3.03 7.25 -45.30
CA GLN A 199 -3.66 5.92 -45.20
C GLN A 199 -5.04 6.00 -44.54
N ASP A 200 -5.17 6.83 -43.50
CA ASP A 200 -6.44 7.05 -42.82
C ASP A 200 -6.97 8.45 -43.14
N SER A 201 -8.29 8.55 -43.37
CA SER A 201 -8.96 9.82 -43.61
C SER A 201 -9.29 10.54 -42.29
N ALA A 202 -9.57 11.84 -42.38
CA ALA A 202 -10.08 12.59 -41.23
C ALA A 202 -11.44 12.04 -40.74
N GLU A 203 -12.23 11.46 -41.65
CA GLU A 203 -13.51 10.82 -41.33
C GLU A 203 -13.31 9.54 -40.51
N ASP A 204 -12.27 8.74 -40.80
CA ASP A 204 -11.96 7.53 -40.03
C ASP A 204 -11.56 7.86 -38.59
N VAL A 205 -10.77 8.93 -38.41
CA VAL A 205 -10.38 9.42 -37.09
C VAL A 205 -11.59 9.94 -36.33
N ALA A 206 -12.47 10.70 -37.01
CA ALA A 206 -13.68 11.26 -36.41
C ALA A 206 -14.69 10.17 -36.03
N ALA A 207 -14.85 9.13 -36.85
CA ALA A 207 -15.72 8.00 -36.59
C ALA A 207 -15.27 7.22 -35.35
N PHE A 208 -13.97 6.91 -35.25
CA PHE A 208 -13.40 6.26 -34.07
C PHE A 208 -13.53 7.14 -32.81
N ALA A 209 -13.28 8.45 -32.95
CA ALA A 209 -13.45 9.38 -31.84
C ALA A 209 -14.90 9.42 -31.35
N ALA A 210 -15.87 9.45 -32.27
CA ALA A 210 -17.30 9.41 -31.94
C ALA A 210 -17.70 8.09 -31.26
N GLU A 211 -17.16 6.95 -31.72
CA GLU A 211 -17.38 5.65 -31.09
C GLU A 211 -16.92 5.64 -29.63
N LEU A 212 -15.69 6.11 -29.35
CA LEU A 212 -15.14 6.17 -27.99
C LEU A 212 -15.96 7.07 -27.07
N LEU A 213 -16.39 8.24 -27.56
CA LEU A 213 -17.18 9.18 -26.78
C LEU A 213 -18.60 8.66 -26.51
N ASN A 214 -19.23 8.04 -27.51
CA ASN A 214 -20.55 7.42 -27.37
C ASN A 214 -20.53 6.23 -26.39
N ALA A 215 -19.41 5.51 -26.33
CA ALA A 215 -19.18 4.45 -25.36
C ALA A 215 -18.75 4.98 -23.96
N GLY A 216 -18.69 6.30 -23.77
CA GLY A 216 -18.42 6.93 -22.48
C GLY A 216 -16.94 6.98 -22.09
N PHE A 217 -16.02 6.77 -23.03
CA PHE A 217 -14.59 6.88 -22.82
C PHE A 217 -14.07 8.30 -23.06
N SER A 218 -13.02 8.68 -22.34
CA SER A 218 -12.22 9.87 -22.63
C SER A 218 -11.00 9.49 -23.47
N MET A 219 -10.66 10.26 -24.50
CA MET A 219 -9.49 10.01 -25.35
C MET A 219 -8.36 11.01 -25.09
N THR A 220 -7.11 10.59 -25.33
CA THR A 220 -5.93 11.47 -25.39
C THR A 220 -5.19 11.20 -26.69
N VAL A 221 -4.98 12.22 -27.51
CA VAL A 221 -4.25 12.11 -28.78
C VAL A 221 -2.77 12.46 -28.52
N ARG A 222 -1.85 11.56 -28.90
CA ARG A 222 -0.41 11.80 -28.83
C ARG A 222 0.20 11.76 -30.24
N PRO A 223 0.93 12.79 -30.67
CA PRO A 223 1.66 12.74 -31.92
C PRO A 223 2.81 11.73 -31.79
N LYS A 224 2.93 10.81 -32.76
CA LYS A 224 4.08 9.92 -32.88
C LYS A 224 5.18 10.67 -33.63
N ARG A 225 6.30 10.91 -32.95
CA ARG A 225 7.50 11.53 -33.55
C ARG A 225 8.31 10.48 -34.29
#